data_AF-A0A2J6JAC1-F1
#
_entry.id   AF-A0A2J6JAC1-F1
#
_cell.length_a   1.000
_cell.length_b   1.000
_cell.length_c   1.000
_cell.angle_alpha   90.00
_cell.angle_beta   90.00
_cell.angle_gamma   90.00
#
_symmetry.space_group_name_H-M   'P 1'
#
loop_
_entity.id
_entity.type
_entity.pdbx_description
1 polymer ?
#
loop_
_entity_poly.entity_id
_entity_poly.type
_entity_poly.pdbx_seq_one_letter_code
_entity_poly.pdbx_strand_id
1 'polypeptide(L)'
;MDPLRKDIDNEILELLKSGAGDDALFAGVADLETRFGTGIYKEVLLLLTGKNFGTERSRLFWAAAVDHRKELLAPPHRDGGFRTALFDYLYRNSGELSDPRFVDAEFLDNINRSSITDGLTGLYHQSYFKKFLEHAIAGGRRDADHAFAVILFDLDHFKQYNDRCGHLCGDEALRRTA
;
A
#
# COMPACT_ATOMS: atom_id res chain seq x y z
N MET A 1 12.40 0.81 -10.91
CA MET A 1 11.72 -0.34 -10.28
C MET A 1 11.62 -1.41 -11.35
N ASP A 2 11.93 -2.65 -11.00
CA ASP A 2 11.70 -3.81 -11.86
C ASP A 2 10.22 -3.83 -12.30
N PRO A 3 9.91 -3.80 -13.61
CA PRO A 3 8.54 -3.85 -14.12
C PRO A 3 7.75 -5.02 -13.53
N LEU A 4 8.42 -6.16 -13.33
CA LEU A 4 7.83 -7.37 -12.76
C LEU A 4 7.32 -7.15 -11.33
N ARG A 5 7.99 -6.29 -10.56
CA ARG A 5 7.61 -6.00 -9.17
C ARG A 5 6.38 -5.10 -9.07
N LYS A 6 6.24 -4.13 -9.99
CA LYS A 6 5.04 -3.28 -10.04
C LYS A 6 3.79 -4.07 -10.38
N ASP A 7 3.91 -5.06 -11.26
CA ASP A 7 2.80 -5.92 -11.65
C ASP A 7 2.35 -6.81 -10.47
N ILE A 8 3.30 -7.38 -9.72
CA ILE A 8 3.04 -8.16 -8.51
C ILE A 8 2.35 -7.32 -7.43
N ASP A 9 2.84 -6.11 -7.15
CA ASP A 9 2.25 -5.24 -6.12
C ASP A 9 0.80 -4.87 -6.46
N ASN A 10 0.51 -4.59 -7.73
CA ASN A 10 -0.84 -4.30 -8.18
C ASN A 10 -1.76 -5.53 -8.05
N GLU A 11 -1.29 -6.71 -8.44
CA GLU A 11 -2.06 -7.97 -8.30
C GLU A 11 -2.40 -8.26 -6.83
N ILE A 12 -1.42 -8.10 -5.93
CA ILE A 12 -1.65 -8.27 -4.49
C ILE A 12 -2.65 -7.23 -3.97
N LEU A 13 -2.52 -5.96 -4.38
CA LEU A 13 -3.45 -4.91 -3.97
C LEU A 13 -4.87 -5.18 -4.45
N GLU A 14 -5.07 -5.67 -5.66
CA GLU A 14 -6.39 -6.04 -6.17
C GLU A 14 -6.99 -7.24 -5.40
N LEU A 15 -6.19 -8.27 -5.10
CA LEU A 15 -6.62 -9.37 -4.24
C LEU A 15 -7.07 -8.87 -2.87
N LEU A 16 -6.32 -7.93 -2.29
CA LEU A 16 -6.60 -7.29 -1.02
C LEU A 16 -7.84 -6.37 -1.05
N LYS A 17 -8.23 -5.84 -2.21
CA LYS A 17 -9.40 -4.96 -2.40
C LYS A 17 -10.67 -5.70 -2.79
N SER A 18 -10.55 -6.88 -3.39
CA SER A 18 -11.65 -7.57 -4.10
C SER A 18 -12.92 -7.82 -3.27
N GLY A 19 -12.88 -7.67 -1.94
CA GLY A 19 -14.02 -7.92 -1.06
C GLY A 19 -14.52 -9.37 -1.09
N ALA A 20 -13.85 -10.25 -1.85
CA ALA A 20 -14.23 -11.62 -2.12
C ALA A 20 -13.97 -12.59 -0.95
N GLY A 21 -13.61 -12.05 0.21
CA GLY A 21 -13.28 -12.81 1.42
C GLY A 21 -11.86 -13.39 1.40
N ASP A 22 -11.47 -13.98 2.53
CA ASP A 22 -10.11 -14.51 2.72
C ASP A 22 -9.79 -15.71 1.82
N ASP A 23 -10.80 -16.49 1.42
CA ASP A 23 -10.59 -17.67 0.59
C ASP A 23 -10.10 -17.29 -0.81
N ALA A 24 -10.62 -16.19 -1.37
CA ALA A 24 -10.14 -15.62 -2.62
C ALA A 24 -8.72 -15.04 -2.49
N LEU A 25 -8.42 -14.40 -1.35
CA LEU A 25 -7.07 -13.92 -1.05
C LEU A 25 -6.06 -15.08 -1.00
N PHE A 26 -6.41 -16.18 -0.33
CA PHE A 26 -5.53 -17.35 -0.24
C PHE A 26 -5.32 -18.02 -1.59
N ALA A 27 -6.37 -18.18 -2.39
CA ALA A 27 -6.27 -18.73 -3.73
C ALA A 27 -5.38 -17.84 -4.63
N GLY A 28 -5.55 -16.52 -4.57
CA GLY A 28 -4.74 -15.57 -5.34
C GLY A 28 -3.26 -15.58 -4.92
N VAL A 29 -2.96 -15.62 -3.62
CA VAL A 29 -1.57 -15.71 -3.15
C VAL A 29 -0.93 -17.04 -3.52
N ALA A 30 -1.68 -18.15 -3.54
CA ALA A 30 -1.19 -19.44 -4.01
C ALA A 30 -0.88 -19.46 -5.52
N ASP A 31 -1.69 -18.78 -6.35
CA ASP A 31 -1.40 -18.55 -7.77
C ASP A 31 -0.10 -17.77 -7.95
N LEU A 32 0.05 -16.68 -7.18
CA LEU A 32 1.25 -15.86 -7.20
C LEU A 32 2.51 -16.62 -6.74
N GLU A 33 2.40 -17.49 -5.72
CA GLU A 33 3.50 -18.37 -5.30
C GLU A 33 3.91 -19.32 -6.45
N THR A 34 2.95 -19.83 -7.20
CA THR A 34 3.23 -20.73 -8.34
C THR A 34 4.00 -20.01 -9.45
N ARG A 35 3.69 -18.73 -9.68
CA ARG A 35 4.28 -17.91 -10.75
C ARG A 35 5.61 -17.27 -10.36
N PHE A 36 5.76 -16.83 -9.11
CA PHE A 36 6.87 -15.99 -8.66
C PHE A 36 7.67 -16.59 -7.49
N GLY A 37 7.26 -17.75 -6.98
CA GLY A 37 7.91 -18.45 -5.88
C GLY A 37 7.54 -17.91 -4.49
N THR A 38 8.19 -18.47 -3.47
CA THR A 38 7.91 -18.18 -2.05
C THR A 38 8.22 -16.74 -1.63
N GLY A 39 8.93 -15.97 -2.47
CA GLY A 39 9.19 -14.54 -2.25
C GLY A 39 7.93 -13.70 -2.11
N ILE A 40 6.79 -14.19 -2.60
CA ILE A 40 5.51 -13.48 -2.58
C ILE A 40 5.04 -13.16 -1.16
N TYR A 41 5.24 -14.07 -0.20
CA TYR A 41 4.81 -13.87 1.18
C TYR A 41 5.45 -12.64 1.81
N LYS A 42 6.70 -12.34 1.45
CA LYS A 42 7.40 -11.14 1.90
C LYS A 42 6.78 -9.87 1.32
N GLU A 43 6.43 -9.86 0.03
CA GLU A 43 5.78 -8.69 -0.57
C GLU A 43 4.36 -8.48 0.00
N VAL A 44 3.58 -9.56 0.18
CA VAL A 44 2.25 -9.50 0.80
C VAL A 44 2.30 -8.97 2.23
N LEU A 45 3.18 -9.53 3.08
CA LEU A 45 3.31 -9.06 4.46
C LEU A 45 3.87 -7.65 4.54
N LEU A 46 4.76 -7.26 3.63
CA LEU A 46 5.25 -5.89 3.54
C LEU A 46 4.11 -4.91 3.23
N LEU A 47 3.23 -5.25 2.29
CA LEU A 47 2.06 -4.43 1.95
C LEU A 47 1.04 -4.37 3.10
N LEU A 48 0.82 -5.49 3.79
CA LEU A 48 -0.12 -5.56 4.91
C LEU A 48 0.39 -4.85 6.17
N THR A 49 1.67 -5.02 6.51
CA THR A 49 2.22 -4.61 7.81
C THR A 49 3.18 -3.42 7.74
N GLY A 50 3.65 -3.07 6.54
CA GLY A 50 4.72 -2.09 6.34
C GLY A 50 6.11 -2.58 6.77
N LYS A 51 6.26 -3.83 7.25
CA LYS A 51 7.50 -4.39 7.77
C LYS A 51 8.05 -5.48 6.84
N ASN A 52 9.37 -5.49 6.66
CA ASN A 52 10.06 -6.55 5.91
C ASN A 52 10.61 -7.59 6.87
N PHE A 53 10.06 -8.80 6.83
CA PHE A 53 10.49 -9.93 7.66
C PHE A 53 11.45 -10.90 6.94
N GLY A 54 11.69 -10.69 5.65
CA GLY A 54 12.38 -11.65 4.79
C GLY A 54 11.49 -12.83 4.37
N THR A 55 11.88 -13.55 3.33
CA THR A 55 11.05 -14.59 2.67
C THR A 55 10.62 -15.71 3.62
N GLU A 56 11.57 -16.36 4.29
CA GLU A 56 11.29 -17.52 5.14
C GLU A 56 10.38 -17.17 6.33
N ARG A 57 10.67 -16.08 7.06
CA ARG A 57 9.83 -15.65 8.17
C ARG A 57 8.45 -15.21 7.70
N SER A 58 8.36 -14.52 6.57
CA SER A 58 7.07 -14.06 6.06
C SER A 58 6.16 -15.23 5.71
N ARG A 59 6.73 -16.31 5.14
CA ARG A 59 6.00 -17.54 4.87
C ARG A 59 5.54 -18.24 6.16
N LEU A 60 6.40 -18.30 7.17
CA LEU A 60 6.04 -18.86 8.48
C LEU A 60 4.93 -18.07 9.17
N PHE A 61 5.02 -16.73 9.16
CA PHE A 61 3.99 -15.85 9.72
C PHE A 61 2.67 -15.93 8.96
N TRP A 62 2.72 -16.05 7.63
CA TRP A 62 1.54 -16.31 6.83
C TRP A 62 0.85 -17.61 7.25
N ALA A 63 1.59 -18.73 7.28
CA ALA A 63 1.04 -20.03 7.65
C ALA A 63 0.46 -20.01 9.07
N ALA A 64 1.20 -19.45 10.03
CA ALA A 64 0.76 -19.34 11.41
C ALA A 64 -0.48 -18.44 11.56
N ALA A 65 -0.59 -17.35 10.78
CA ALA A 65 -1.78 -16.51 10.76
C ALA A 65 -3.00 -17.21 10.15
N VAL A 66 -2.81 -18.04 9.12
CA VAL A 66 -3.88 -18.88 8.56
C VAL A 66 -4.40 -19.86 9.59
N ASP A 67 -3.51 -20.49 10.36
CA ASP A 67 -3.90 -21.41 11.43
C ASP A 67 -4.54 -20.68 12.62
N HIS A 68 -3.97 -19.56 13.06
CA HIS A 68 -4.53 -18.69 14.09
C HIS A 68 -5.94 -18.20 13.73
N ARG A 69 -6.21 -17.95 12.44
CA ARG A 69 -7.56 -17.61 11.96
C ARG A 69 -8.56 -18.73 12.23
N LYS A 70 -8.18 -19.99 12.02
CA LYS A 70 -9.07 -21.15 12.28
C LYS A 70 -9.45 -21.21 13.77
N GLU A 71 -8.53 -20.84 14.64
CA GLU A 71 -8.77 -20.73 16.09
C GLU A 71 -9.66 -19.53 16.44
N LEU A 72 -9.44 -18.37 15.81
CA LEU A 72 -10.25 -17.15 16.02
C LEU A 72 -11.67 -17.26 15.45
N LEU A 73 -11.91 -18.11 14.45
CA LEU A 73 -13.25 -18.42 13.93
C LEU A 73 -14.02 -19.42 14.83
N ALA A 74 -13.41 -19.91 15.91
CA ALA A 74 -14.10 -20.70 16.91
C ALA A 74 -15.03 -19.82 17.75
N PRO A 75 -16.23 -20.31 18.14
CA PRO A 75 -17.16 -19.54 18.97
C PRO A 75 -16.48 -19.03 20.26
N PRO A 76 -16.71 -17.77 20.67
CA PRO A 76 -17.78 -16.86 20.25
C PRO A 76 -17.41 -15.84 19.16
N HIS A 77 -16.19 -15.85 18.63
CA HIS A 77 -15.73 -14.87 17.65
C HIS A 77 -16.10 -15.33 16.24
N ARG A 78 -17.08 -14.65 15.62
CA ARG A 78 -17.59 -15.01 14.27
C ARG A 78 -17.13 -14.09 13.15
N ASP A 79 -16.46 -12.99 13.48
CA ASP A 79 -16.04 -11.98 12.52
C ASP A 79 -14.54 -11.69 12.67
N GLY A 80 -13.73 -12.51 12.01
CA GLY A 80 -12.27 -12.37 12.00
C GLY A 80 -11.70 -12.69 10.64
N GLY A 81 -11.49 -11.65 9.82
CA GLY A 81 -10.77 -11.77 8.55
C GLY A 81 -9.30 -12.13 8.76
N PHE A 82 -8.62 -12.62 7.72
CA PHE A 82 -7.22 -13.05 7.78
C PHE A 82 -6.31 -11.93 8.26
N ARG A 83 -6.58 -10.69 7.89
CA ARG A 83 -5.82 -9.53 8.38
C ARG A 83 -5.87 -9.44 9.90
N THR A 84 -7.05 -9.55 10.49
CA THR A 84 -7.24 -9.55 11.95
C THR A 84 -6.40 -10.66 12.59
N ALA A 85 -6.44 -11.87 12.04
CA ALA A 85 -5.66 -12.99 12.54
C ALA A 85 -4.14 -12.77 12.39
N LEU A 86 -3.69 -12.23 11.26
CA LEU A 86 -2.28 -11.91 11.03
C LEU A 86 -1.77 -10.86 12.01
N PHE A 87 -2.50 -9.76 12.20
CA PHE A 87 -2.11 -8.71 13.13
C PHE A 87 -2.14 -9.18 14.59
N ASP A 88 -3.16 -9.95 14.99
CA ASP A 88 -3.25 -10.52 16.33
C ASP A 88 -2.10 -11.50 16.60
N TYR A 89 -1.79 -12.39 15.64
CA TYR A 89 -0.66 -13.31 15.75
C TYR A 89 0.69 -12.57 15.83
N LEU A 90 0.92 -11.59 14.96
CA LEU A 90 2.17 -10.84 14.94
C LEU A 90 2.40 -10.00 16.20
N TYR A 91 1.31 -9.60 16.87
CA TYR A 91 1.36 -8.90 18.14
C TYR A 91 1.54 -9.86 19.33
N ARG A 92 0.65 -10.85 19.47
CA ARG A 92 0.58 -11.72 20.65
C ARG A 92 1.61 -12.83 20.65
N ASN A 93 1.84 -13.46 19.49
CA ASN A 93 2.58 -14.71 19.40
C ASN A 93 4.02 -14.49 18.93
N SER A 94 4.25 -13.57 17.98
CA SER A 94 5.61 -13.29 17.51
C SER A 94 6.28 -12.08 18.16
N GLY A 95 5.51 -11.17 18.79
CA GLY A 95 6.02 -9.94 19.38
C GLY A 95 6.66 -8.98 18.36
N GLU A 96 6.36 -9.15 17.08
CA GLU A 96 6.98 -8.42 15.98
C GLU A 96 6.31 -7.07 15.72
N LEU A 97 5.08 -6.89 16.21
CA LEU A 97 4.38 -5.62 16.18
C LEU A 97 4.30 -5.06 17.60
N SER A 98 4.72 -3.82 17.78
CA SER A 98 4.76 -3.16 19.09
C SER A 98 3.50 -2.33 19.38
N ASP A 99 2.75 -1.94 18.34
CA ASP A 99 1.54 -1.12 18.43
C ASP A 99 0.59 -1.38 17.23
N PRO A 100 -0.17 -2.48 17.23
CA PRO A 100 -1.13 -2.76 16.17
C PRO A 100 -2.38 -1.90 16.39
N ARG A 101 -2.43 -0.74 15.76
CA ARG A 101 -3.73 -0.09 15.54
C ARG A 101 -4.53 -1.00 14.61
N PHE A 102 -5.71 -1.44 15.04
CA PHE A 102 -6.69 -2.07 14.15
C PHE A 102 -7.16 -1.01 13.17
N VAL A 103 -6.50 -0.95 12.03
CA VAL A 103 -6.85 -0.01 10.96
C VAL A 103 -7.64 -0.83 9.94
N ASP A 104 -8.96 -0.57 9.86
CA ASP A 104 -9.84 -1.20 8.89
C ASP A 104 -9.24 -1.08 7.48
N ALA A 105 -9.47 -2.06 6.60
CA ALA A 105 -9.00 -2.06 5.22
C ALA A 105 -9.34 -0.76 4.49
N GLU A 106 -10.56 -0.29 4.73
CA GLU A 106 -11.11 0.95 4.20
C GLU A 106 -10.46 2.17 4.86
N PHE A 107 -10.07 2.06 6.13
CA PHE A 107 -9.33 3.09 6.88
C PHE A 107 -7.85 3.14 6.48
N LEU A 108 -7.21 2.03 6.08
CA LEU A 108 -5.87 1.99 5.48
C LEU A 108 -5.86 2.57 4.07
N ASP A 109 -6.89 2.31 3.25
CA ASP A 109 -7.01 2.90 1.92
C ASP A 109 -7.35 4.39 2.00
N ASN A 110 -8.23 4.79 2.92
CA ASN A 110 -8.51 6.19 3.19
C ASN A 110 -7.31 6.90 3.80
N ILE A 111 -6.59 6.32 4.76
CA ILE A 111 -5.34 6.90 5.27
C ILE A 111 -4.30 6.93 4.16
N ASN A 112 -4.08 5.88 3.38
CA ASN A 112 -3.08 5.91 2.32
C ASN A 112 -3.44 6.92 1.25
N ARG A 113 -4.66 6.90 0.69
CA ARG A 113 -5.07 7.85 -0.36
C ARG A 113 -5.14 9.28 0.17
N SER A 114 -5.79 9.57 1.30
CA SER A 114 -5.88 10.94 1.83
C SER A 114 -4.59 11.45 2.48
N SER A 115 -3.66 10.58 2.89
CA SER A 115 -2.35 11.01 3.42
C SER A 115 -1.31 11.18 2.32
N ILE A 116 -1.47 10.52 1.17
CA ILE A 116 -0.53 10.61 0.04
C ILE A 116 -1.06 11.43 -1.14
N THR A 117 -2.35 11.74 -1.22
CA THR A 117 -2.94 12.53 -2.32
C THR A 117 -3.75 13.71 -1.80
N ASP A 118 -3.68 14.83 -2.52
CA ASP A 118 -4.35 16.08 -2.23
C ASP A 118 -5.84 15.97 -2.57
N GLY A 119 -6.72 16.33 -1.62
CA GLY A 119 -8.16 16.13 -1.75
C GLY A 119 -8.83 17.01 -2.81
N LEU A 120 -8.18 18.09 -3.24
CA LEU A 120 -8.69 18.98 -4.29
C LEU A 120 -8.29 18.50 -5.69
N THR A 121 -7.04 18.07 -5.86
CA THR A 121 -6.45 17.78 -7.18
C THR A 121 -6.27 16.28 -7.46
N GLY A 122 -6.28 15.43 -6.45
CA GLY A 122 -5.97 14.00 -6.56
C GLY A 122 -4.48 13.70 -6.80
N LEU A 123 -3.62 14.74 -6.90
CA LEU A 123 -2.18 14.58 -7.07
C LEU A 123 -1.51 14.12 -5.79
N TYR A 124 -0.34 13.51 -5.91
CA TYR A 124 0.44 13.10 -4.74
C TYR A 124 0.93 14.30 -3.91
N HIS A 125 0.81 14.19 -2.59
CA HIS A 125 1.41 15.08 -1.62
C HIS A 125 2.93 15.16 -1.80
N GLN A 126 3.48 16.32 -1.44
CA GLN A 126 4.91 16.57 -1.47
C GLN A 126 5.72 15.52 -0.68
N SER A 127 5.17 15.02 0.43
CA SER A 127 5.81 13.98 1.26
C SER A 127 5.99 12.66 0.50
N TYR A 128 5.03 12.28 -0.31
CA TYR A 128 5.10 11.10 -1.16
C TYR A 128 6.07 11.31 -2.32
N PHE A 129 6.00 12.47 -2.99
CA PHE A 129 6.94 12.84 -4.06
C PHE A 129 8.40 12.76 -3.59
N LYS A 130 8.71 13.26 -2.38
CA LYS A 130 10.07 13.17 -1.82
C LYS A 130 10.53 11.73 -1.63
N LYS A 131 9.69 10.87 -1.06
CA LYS A 131 10.01 9.43 -0.90
C LYS A 131 10.23 8.74 -2.25
N PHE A 132 9.40 9.07 -3.25
CA PHE A 132 9.55 8.55 -4.61
C PHE A 132 10.88 9.02 -5.24
N LEU A 133 11.21 10.30 -5.09
CA LEU A 133 12.45 10.88 -5.61
C LEU A 133 13.69 10.25 -4.99
N GLU A 134 13.69 9.99 -3.67
CA GLU A 134 14.76 9.28 -2.98
C GLU A 134 14.99 7.88 -3.57
N HIS A 135 13.91 7.15 -3.88
CA HIS A 135 13.99 5.84 -4.53
C HIS A 135 14.50 5.92 -5.97
N ALA A 136 14.08 6.93 -6.74
CA ALA A 136 14.55 7.16 -8.10
C ALA A 136 16.07 7.48 -8.13
N ILE A 137 16.53 8.35 -7.24
CA ILE A 137 17.96 8.67 -7.07
C ILE A 137 18.76 7.41 -6.67
N ALA A 138 18.23 6.60 -5.74
CA ALA A 138 18.89 5.36 -5.32
C ALA A 138 18.89 4.27 -6.41
N GLY A 139 18.05 4.38 -7.44
CA GLY A 139 18.06 3.55 -8.64
C GLY A 139 19.29 3.82 -9.50
N GLY A 140 19.60 5.09 -9.76
CA GLY A 140 20.77 5.52 -10.56
C GLY A 140 22.13 5.21 -9.93
N ARG A 141 22.16 4.93 -8.62
CA ARG A 141 23.38 4.43 -7.94
C ARG A 141 23.65 2.94 -8.19
N ARG A 142 22.64 2.19 -8.61
CA ARG A 142 22.71 0.72 -8.79
C ARG A 142 22.77 0.31 -10.26
N ASP A 143 22.31 1.17 -11.16
CA ASP A 143 22.28 0.93 -12.59
C ASP A 143 22.78 2.20 -13.32
N ALA A 144 23.88 2.06 -14.05
CA ALA A 144 24.54 3.16 -14.73
C ALA A 144 23.71 3.75 -15.88
N ASP A 145 22.75 2.98 -16.41
CA ASP A 145 21.88 3.40 -17.52
C ASP A 145 20.54 3.98 -17.01
N HIS A 146 20.33 4.07 -15.69
CA HIS A 146 19.11 4.62 -15.12
C HIS A 146 19.14 6.16 -15.08
N ALA A 147 18.47 6.77 -16.06
CA ALA A 147 18.22 8.22 -16.10
C ALA A 147 16.77 8.54 -15.72
N PHE A 148 16.56 9.62 -14.96
CA PHE A 148 15.24 10.20 -14.72
C PHE A 148 15.32 11.72 -14.79
N ALA A 149 14.18 12.37 -15.04
CA ALA A 149 14.04 13.82 -15.04
C ALA A 149 12.91 14.23 -14.11
N VAL A 150 13.03 15.43 -13.53
CA VAL A 150 11.98 16.07 -12.73
C VAL A 150 11.57 17.33 -13.45
N ILE A 151 10.26 17.49 -13.65
CA ILE A 151 9.66 18.70 -14.21
C ILE A 151 8.90 19.37 -13.08
N LEU A 152 9.20 20.65 -12.86
CA LEU A 152 8.46 21.51 -11.94
C LEU A 152 7.80 22.61 -12.77
N PHE A 153 6.52 22.82 -12.56
CA PHE A 153 5.73 23.84 -13.22
C PHE A 153 4.79 24.51 -12.21
N ASP A 154 4.35 25.72 -12.54
CA ASP A 154 3.45 26.54 -11.72
C ASP A 154 2.40 27.21 -12.62
N LEU A 155 1.26 27.59 -12.03
CA LEU A 155 0.22 28.32 -12.74
C LEU A 155 0.51 29.83 -12.72
N ASP A 156 0.84 30.40 -13.87
CA ASP A 156 1.10 31.82 -14.01
C ASP A 156 -0.09 32.67 -13.56
N HIS A 157 0.19 33.73 -12.81
CA HIS A 157 -0.80 34.71 -12.34
C HIS A 157 -1.98 34.13 -11.53
N PHE A 158 -1.83 32.93 -10.94
CA PHE A 158 -2.93 32.24 -10.25
C PHE A 158 -3.62 33.06 -9.14
N LYS A 159 -2.84 33.86 -8.39
CA LYS A 159 -3.40 34.78 -7.39
C LYS A 159 -4.34 35.83 -8.00
N GLN A 160 -3.94 36.45 -9.12
CA GLN A 160 -4.77 37.45 -9.79
C GLN A 160 -6.05 36.84 -10.36
N TYR A 161 -5.97 35.60 -10.83
CA TYR A 161 -7.14 34.83 -11.25
C TYR A 161 -8.09 34.58 -10.07
N ASN A 162 -7.58 34.15 -8.92
CA ASN A 162 -8.37 33.96 -7.70
C ASN A 162 -9.00 35.28 -7.21
N ASP A 163 -8.26 36.38 -7.23
CA ASP A 163 -8.74 37.70 -6.80
C ASP A 163 -9.87 38.21 -7.72
N ARG A 164 -9.86 37.86 -9.01
CA ARG A 164 -10.86 38.29 -10.00
C ARG A 164 -12.08 37.36 -10.09
N CYS A 165 -11.87 36.05 -10.02
CA CYS A 165 -12.89 35.03 -10.29
C CYS A 165 -13.38 34.31 -9.03
N GLY A 166 -12.74 34.53 -7.89
CA GLY A 166 -13.02 33.87 -6.62
C GLY A 166 -12.32 32.52 -6.48
N HIS A 167 -12.11 32.10 -5.23
CA HIS A 167 -11.39 30.87 -4.89
C HIS A 167 -12.00 29.60 -5.47
N LEU A 168 -13.33 29.51 -5.57
CA LEU A 168 -14.00 28.36 -6.19
C LEU A 168 -13.62 28.16 -7.66
N CYS A 169 -13.41 29.25 -8.40
CA CYS A 169 -12.92 29.20 -9.78
C CYS A 169 -11.45 28.77 -9.83
N GLY A 170 -10.66 29.15 -8.81
CA GLY A 170 -9.29 28.68 -8.59
C GLY A 170 -9.21 27.18 -8.36
N ASP A 171 -10.07 26.66 -7.48
CA ASP A 171 -10.18 25.24 -7.17
C ASP A 171 -10.51 24.40 -8.42
N GLU A 172 -11.40 24.90 -9.28
CA GLU A 172 -11.72 24.26 -10.56
C GLU A 172 -10.55 24.32 -11.55
N ALA A 173 -9.81 25.43 -11.60
CA ALA A 173 -8.61 25.53 -12.45
C ALA A 173 -7.51 24.55 -12.00
N LEU A 174 -7.32 24.38 -10.69
CA LEU A 174 -6.41 23.37 -10.12
C LEU A 174 -6.85 21.96 -10.47
N ARG A 175 -8.14 21.64 -10.30
CA ARG A 175 -8.72 20.34 -10.69
C ARG A 175 -8.53 19.98 -12.16
N ARG A 176 -8.57 20.98 -13.06
CA ARG A 176 -8.42 20.75 -14.51
C ARG A 176 -6.98 20.64 -14.98
N THR A 177 -6.04 21.21 -14.23
CA THR A 177 -4.62 21.23 -14.62
C THR A 177 -3.84 20.07 -14.02
N ALA A 178 -4.31 19.54 -12.90
CA ALA A 178 -3.84 18.29 -12.29
C ALA A 178 -4.10 17.07 -13.19
#